data_AF-A0A3M7CJD3-F1
#
_entry.id   AF-A0A3M7CJD3-F1
#
_cell.length_a   1.000
_cell.length_b   1.000
_cell.length_c   1.000
_cell.angle_alpha   90.00
_cell.angle_beta   90.00
_cell.angle_gamma   90.00
#
_symmetry.space_group_name_H-M   'P 1'
#
loop_
_entity.id
_entity.type
_entity.pdbx_description
1 polymer ?
#
loop_
_entity_poly.entity_id
_entity_poly.type
_entity_poly.pdbx_seq_one_letter_code
_entity_poly.pdbx_strand_id
1 'polypeptide(L)'
;MDNLSSYPIPDEQPTLERLVKCKKYNLRQDPHDSSKDPEIYIRNDDDGLIPSWALAPLPEQCHDLPKIDVSEVRVRKCSPESCWPYKTEVNGESMFFKPLFDFKVPEFWRELYALGRIYRAGGIDRLAGLRGIATVDAPPTVVGLLTTWVDGTKLCDTDKSERQAYSEKWSDEVLSTLQNLHESGIIWGDVNAHNVLIDRRQNDAWIIDLDGGSRPDHQLQPSEANKDAEREAVRKMFATLKRLSPEESQWLGPFGPAY
;
A
#
# COMPACT_ATOMS: atom_id res chain seq x y z
N MET A 1 -19.79 17.79 -13.78
CA MET A 1 -20.44 17.18 -12.60
C MET A 1 -21.46 16.19 -13.15
N ASP A 2 -21.05 14.94 -13.34
CA ASP A 2 -21.96 13.91 -13.81
C ASP A 2 -22.89 13.50 -12.68
N ASN A 3 -24.18 13.70 -12.92
CA ASN A 3 -25.25 13.47 -11.98
C ASN A 3 -25.30 11.96 -11.62
N LEU A 4 -25.23 11.62 -10.32
CA LEU A 4 -25.28 10.25 -9.79
C LEU A 4 -26.54 9.47 -10.23
N SER A 5 -27.55 10.15 -10.80
CA SER A 5 -28.79 9.54 -11.31
C SER A 5 -28.60 8.53 -12.47
N SER A 6 -27.43 8.47 -13.11
CA SER A 6 -27.12 7.53 -14.19
C SER A 6 -26.37 6.27 -13.74
N TYR A 7 -25.98 6.19 -12.45
CA TYR A 7 -25.41 4.98 -11.86
C TYR A 7 -26.57 4.15 -11.30
N PRO A 8 -26.68 2.86 -11.66
CA PRO A 8 -27.65 1.99 -11.02
C PRO A 8 -27.28 1.84 -9.53
N ILE A 9 -28.28 1.45 -8.76
CA ILE A 9 -28.28 1.03 -7.35
C ILE A 9 -26.85 0.64 -6.85
N PRO A 10 -26.40 1.18 -5.70
CA PRO A 10 -25.12 0.82 -5.07
C PRO A 10 -24.90 -0.69 -5.07
N ASP A 11 -23.66 -1.15 -5.24
CA ASP A 11 -23.41 -2.58 -5.07
C ASP A 11 -23.64 -2.92 -3.59
N GLU A 12 -24.61 -3.78 -3.30
CA GLU A 12 -24.92 -4.18 -1.92
C GLU A 12 -23.73 -4.91 -1.28
N GLN A 13 -22.85 -5.54 -2.08
CA GLN A 13 -21.67 -6.27 -1.60
C GLN A 13 -20.50 -6.17 -2.60
N PRO A 14 -19.78 -5.03 -2.67
CA PRO A 14 -18.64 -4.86 -3.57
C PRO A 14 -17.49 -5.77 -3.13
N THR A 15 -17.23 -6.84 -3.88
CA THR A 15 -16.09 -7.74 -3.65
C THR A 15 -14.98 -7.51 -4.66
N LEU A 16 -13.75 -7.86 -4.29
CA LEU A 16 -12.62 -7.82 -5.20
C LEU A 16 -12.81 -8.79 -6.37
N GLU A 17 -13.47 -9.94 -6.16
CA GLU A 17 -13.81 -10.89 -7.23
C GLU A 17 -14.56 -10.22 -8.38
N ARG A 18 -15.54 -9.39 -8.06
CA ARG A 18 -16.36 -8.70 -9.05
C ARG A 18 -15.52 -7.73 -9.88
N LEU A 19 -14.61 -6.99 -9.24
CA LEU A 19 -13.67 -6.09 -9.92
C LEU A 19 -12.72 -6.84 -10.85
N VAL A 20 -12.21 -8.01 -10.42
CA VAL A 20 -11.28 -8.83 -11.21
C VAL A 20 -11.97 -9.44 -12.44
N LYS A 21 -13.25 -9.81 -12.33
CA LYS A 21 -14.03 -10.42 -13.42
C LYS A 21 -14.62 -9.40 -14.40
N CYS A 22 -14.59 -8.10 -14.10
CA CYS A 22 -15.09 -7.05 -14.99
C CYS A 22 -14.17 -6.87 -16.20
N LYS A 23 -14.75 -6.71 -17.40
CA LYS A 23 -13.97 -6.38 -18.62
C LYS A 23 -13.49 -4.94 -18.61
N LYS A 24 -14.33 -4.06 -18.09
CA LYS A 24 -14.12 -2.63 -17.87
C LYS A 24 -14.85 -2.26 -16.59
N TYR A 25 -14.34 -1.31 -15.81
CA TYR A 25 -15.04 -0.87 -14.60
C TYR A 25 -15.03 0.65 -14.42
N ASN A 26 -16.13 1.14 -13.86
CA ASN A 26 -16.19 2.44 -13.20
C ASN A 26 -16.44 2.19 -11.71
N LEU A 27 -15.41 2.47 -10.90
CA LEU A 27 -15.48 2.40 -9.45
C LEU A 27 -15.70 3.81 -8.92
N ARG A 28 -16.86 4.08 -8.34
CA ARG A 28 -17.15 5.39 -7.73
C ARG A 28 -17.51 5.24 -6.27
N GLN A 29 -17.00 6.17 -5.48
CA GLN A 29 -17.41 6.43 -4.11
C GLN A 29 -17.93 7.86 -4.08
N ASP A 30 -19.07 8.12 -3.44
CA ASP A 30 -19.56 9.50 -3.29
C ASP A 30 -18.53 10.29 -2.45
N PRO A 31 -17.93 11.37 -3.01
CA PRO A 31 -16.94 12.16 -2.29
C PRO A 31 -17.52 12.91 -1.09
N HIS A 32 -18.85 13.04 -1.00
CA HIS A 32 -19.55 13.66 0.12
C HIS A 32 -20.03 12.64 1.16
N ASP A 33 -19.89 11.33 0.89
CA ASP A 33 -20.21 10.27 1.84
C ASP A 33 -19.06 10.07 2.83
N SER A 34 -19.23 10.67 4.01
CA SER A 34 -18.32 10.54 5.15
C SER A 34 -18.73 9.42 6.12
N SER A 35 -19.67 8.56 5.73
CA SER A 35 -20.09 7.43 6.54
C SER A 35 -18.94 6.44 6.74
N LYS A 36 -19.09 5.59 7.76
CA LYS A 36 -18.11 4.56 8.08
C LYS A 36 -17.96 3.53 6.95
N ASP A 37 -19.04 3.30 6.22
CA ASP A 37 -19.17 2.31 5.13
C ASP A 37 -19.74 3.01 3.88
N PRO A 38 -18.89 3.75 3.14
CA PRO A 38 -19.36 4.53 2.01
C PRO A 38 -19.85 3.62 0.89
N GLU A 39 -20.87 4.07 0.16
CA GLU A 39 -21.41 3.31 -0.97
C GLU A 39 -20.40 3.22 -2.11
N ILE A 40 -20.19 2.02 -2.64
CA ILE A 40 -19.28 1.75 -3.74
C ILE A 40 -20.08 1.23 -4.93
N TYR A 41 -19.92 1.91 -6.05
CA TYR A 41 -20.61 1.60 -7.30
C TYR A 41 -19.62 0.90 -8.23
N ILE A 42 -19.91 -0.34 -8.60
CA ILE A 42 -19.14 -1.11 -9.60
C ILE A 42 -20.01 -1.29 -10.84
N ARG A 43 -19.67 -0.61 -11.93
CA ARG A 43 -20.34 -0.78 -13.23
C ARG A 43 -19.41 -1.43 -14.23
N ASN A 44 -19.83 -2.55 -14.82
CA ASN A 44 -19.20 -3.13 -16.00
C ASN A 44 -19.83 -2.49 -17.24
N ASP A 45 -19.19 -1.47 -17.79
CA ASP A 45 -19.64 -0.76 -18.99
C ASP A 45 -18.57 -0.77 -20.08
N ASP A 46 -18.99 -0.65 -21.34
CA ASP A 46 -18.05 -0.69 -22.47
C ASP A 46 -17.16 0.56 -22.56
N ASP A 47 -17.36 1.57 -21.70
CA ASP A 47 -16.60 2.84 -21.68
C ASP A 47 -15.73 3.01 -20.41
N GLY A 48 -15.77 2.07 -19.46
CA GLY A 48 -14.98 2.12 -18.23
C GLY A 48 -13.48 1.84 -18.44
N LEU A 49 -12.71 2.00 -17.38
CA LEU A 49 -11.27 1.71 -17.41
C LEU A 49 -11.05 0.23 -17.64
N ILE A 50 -10.12 -0.09 -18.55
CA ILE A 50 -9.66 -1.46 -18.72
C ILE A 50 -8.84 -1.81 -17.48
N PRO A 51 -9.16 -2.91 -16.79
CA PRO A 51 -8.35 -3.36 -15.68
C PRO A 51 -6.95 -3.76 -16.14
N SER A 52 -5.92 -3.06 -15.64
CA SER A 52 -4.50 -3.37 -15.87
C SER A 52 -3.99 -4.51 -14.97
N TRP A 53 -4.81 -5.54 -14.73
CA TRP A 53 -4.42 -6.68 -13.89
C TRP A 53 -3.36 -7.52 -14.60
N ALA A 54 -2.26 -7.83 -13.91
CA ALA A 54 -1.27 -8.81 -14.36
C ALA A 54 -1.41 -10.12 -13.61
N LEU A 55 -2.63 -10.67 -13.60
CA LEU A 55 -2.94 -11.95 -12.97
C LEU A 55 -1.87 -12.98 -13.30
N ALA A 56 -1.30 -13.60 -12.27
CA ALA A 56 -0.15 -14.48 -12.43
C ALA A 56 -0.26 -15.71 -11.51
N PRO A 57 0.17 -16.90 -11.95
CA PRO A 57 0.21 -18.08 -11.07
C PRO A 57 1.01 -17.79 -9.81
N LEU A 58 0.52 -18.24 -8.65
CA LEU A 58 1.24 -18.10 -7.39
C LEU A 58 2.52 -18.96 -7.42
N PRO A 59 3.72 -18.35 -7.22
CA PRO A 59 4.97 -19.09 -7.15
C PRO A 59 4.94 -20.13 -6.03
N GLU A 60 5.52 -21.31 -6.27
CA GLU A 60 5.54 -22.44 -5.31
C GLU A 60 6.11 -22.03 -3.94
N GLN A 61 7.14 -21.18 -3.95
CA GLN A 61 7.76 -20.64 -2.74
C GLN A 61 6.86 -19.74 -1.89
N CYS A 62 5.63 -19.44 -2.34
CA CYS A 62 4.63 -18.66 -1.64
C CYS A 62 3.40 -19.49 -1.25
N HIS A 63 3.38 -20.80 -1.53
CA HIS A 63 2.20 -21.64 -1.27
C HIS A 63 1.90 -21.84 0.22
N ASP A 64 2.90 -21.67 1.09
CA ASP A 64 2.76 -21.69 2.55
C ASP A 64 2.21 -20.39 3.14
N LEU A 65 2.22 -19.30 2.37
CA LEU A 65 1.71 -18.00 2.81
C LEU A 65 0.16 -17.98 2.81
N PRO A 66 -0.47 -17.15 3.65
CA PRO A 66 -1.93 -17.05 3.70
C PRO A 66 -2.49 -16.60 2.35
N LYS A 67 -3.45 -17.36 1.81
CA LYS A 67 -4.19 -17.04 0.59
C LYS A 67 -5.62 -16.71 0.97
N ILE A 68 -6.17 -15.67 0.39
CA ILE A 68 -7.54 -15.21 0.63
C ILE A 68 -8.22 -15.12 -0.72
N ASP A 69 -9.32 -15.86 -0.89
CA ASP A 69 -10.08 -15.79 -2.13
C ASP A 69 -10.69 -14.40 -2.28
N VAL A 70 -10.62 -13.83 -3.48
CA VAL A 70 -11.12 -12.47 -3.74
C VAL A 70 -12.63 -12.32 -3.52
N SER A 71 -13.40 -13.40 -3.45
CA SER A 71 -14.82 -13.38 -3.07
C SER A 71 -15.03 -13.06 -1.58
N GLU A 72 -14.02 -13.29 -0.74
CA GLU A 72 -14.03 -12.98 0.69
C GLU A 72 -13.59 -11.53 0.98
N VAL A 73 -12.97 -10.86 -0.01
CA VAL A 73 -12.40 -9.52 0.14
C VAL A 73 -13.44 -8.47 -0.23
N ARG A 74 -14.01 -7.80 0.77
CA ARG A 74 -14.94 -6.69 0.59
C ARG A 74 -14.18 -5.40 0.34
N VAL A 75 -14.57 -4.64 -0.67
CA VAL A 75 -14.01 -3.31 -0.93
C VAL A 75 -14.72 -2.30 -0.04
N ARG A 76 -13.95 -1.44 0.63
CA ARG A 76 -14.46 -0.41 1.55
C ARG A 76 -14.14 1.01 1.12
N LYS A 77 -12.99 1.24 0.46
CA LYS A 77 -12.65 2.55 -0.12
C LYS A 77 -11.80 2.40 -1.37
N CYS A 78 -11.93 3.40 -2.24
CA CYS A 78 -11.27 3.48 -3.53
C CYS A 78 -10.58 4.84 -3.70
N SER A 79 -9.47 4.89 -4.43
CA SER A 79 -8.79 6.16 -4.73
C SER A 79 -9.67 6.98 -5.68
N PRO A 80 -9.95 8.26 -5.37
CA PRO A 80 -10.72 9.14 -6.25
C PRO A 80 -10.09 9.35 -7.62
N GLU A 81 -8.74 9.30 -7.70
CA GLU A 81 -7.97 9.60 -8.90
C GLU A 81 -7.86 8.39 -9.83
N SER A 82 -7.53 7.24 -9.25
CA SER A 82 -7.27 6.01 -10.00
C SER A 82 -8.48 5.09 -10.11
N CYS A 83 -9.51 5.33 -9.29
CA CYS A 83 -10.64 4.43 -9.11
C CYS A 83 -10.22 3.02 -8.66
N TRP A 84 -9.06 2.87 -8.01
CA TRP A 84 -8.58 1.57 -7.52
C TRP A 84 -8.97 1.32 -6.06
N PRO A 85 -9.37 0.09 -5.70
CA PRO A 85 -9.59 -0.27 -4.31
C PRO A 85 -8.26 -0.21 -3.54
N TYR A 86 -8.29 0.35 -2.34
CA TYR A 86 -7.10 0.34 -1.46
C TYR A 86 -7.44 -0.06 -0.02
N LYS A 87 -8.63 0.30 0.49
CA LYS A 87 -9.12 -0.19 1.78
C LYS A 87 -10.09 -1.33 1.53
N THR A 88 -9.79 -2.47 2.12
CA THR A 88 -10.60 -3.69 2.03
C THR A 88 -10.90 -4.22 3.42
N GLU A 89 -11.80 -5.20 3.49
CA GLU A 89 -12.15 -5.90 4.72
C GLU A 89 -12.27 -7.39 4.46
N VAL A 90 -11.68 -8.19 5.34
CA VAL A 90 -11.82 -9.66 5.37
C VAL A 90 -12.17 -10.06 6.80
N ASN A 91 -13.26 -10.80 6.99
CA ASN A 91 -13.72 -11.26 8.31
C ASN A 91 -13.82 -10.14 9.38
N GLY A 92 -14.19 -8.92 8.96
CA GLY A 92 -14.31 -7.74 9.83
C GLY A 92 -12.98 -7.02 10.14
N GLU A 93 -11.84 -7.52 9.65
CA GLU A 93 -10.55 -6.85 9.78
C GLU A 93 -10.28 -5.98 8.53
N SER A 94 -9.97 -4.70 8.75
CA SER A 94 -9.54 -3.81 7.66
C SER A 94 -8.13 -4.16 7.19
N MET A 95 -7.94 -4.18 5.88
CA MET A 95 -6.65 -4.46 5.24
C MET A 95 -6.39 -3.45 4.12
N PHE A 96 -5.11 -3.16 3.88
CA PHE A 96 -4.71 -2.38 2.71
C PHE A 96 -4.49 -3.34 1.54
N PHE A 97 -5.10 -3.07 0.39
CA PHE A 97 -4.98 -3.88 -0.80
C PHE A 97 -3.99 -3.26 -1.78
N LYS A 98 -2.96 -4.03 -2.16
CA LYS A 98 -1.95 -3.69 -3.16
C LYS A 98 -2.17 -4.56 -4.41
N PRO A 99 -2.78 -4.01 -5.48
CA PRO A 99 -3.05 -4.76 -6.71
C PRO A 99 -1.78 -5.17 -7.46
N LEU A 100 -1.82 -6.32 -8.12
CA LEU A 100 -0.81 -6.73 -9.11
C LEU A 100 -1.13 -6.11 -10.47
N PHE A 101 -0.44 -5.00 -10.77
CA PHE A 101 -0.54 -4.33 -12.07
C PHE A 101 0.55 -4.78 -13.04
N ASP A 102 0.22 -4.78 -14.34
CA ASP A 102 1.13 -5.08 -15.45
C ASP A 102 2.39 -4.20 -15.49
N PHE A 103 2.26 -2.92 -15.13
CA PHE A 103 3.38 -1.98 -15.07
C PHE A 103 4.15 -1.98 -13.74
N LYS A 104 3.77 -2.82 -12.76
CA LYS A 104 4.44 -2.94 -11.44
C LYS A 104 4.85 -4.37 -11.07
N VAL A 105 4.90 -5.28 -12.05
CA VAL A 105 5.14 -6.71 -11.78
C VAL A 105 6.44 -6.96 -11.00
N PRO A 106 7.61 -6.40 -11.38
CA PRO A 106 8.85 -6.62 -10.64
C PRO A 106 8.78 -6.14 -9.18
N GLU A 107 8.29 -4.92 -8.97
CA GLU A 107 8.15 -4.28 -7.66
C GLU A 107 7.18 -5.04 -6.75
N PHE A 108 6.05 -5.51 -7.32
CA PHE A 108 5.08 -6.35 -6.62
C PHE A 108 5.69 -7.64 -6.09
N TRP A 109 6.41 -8.40 -6.94
CA TRP A 109 7.02 -9.67 -6.52
C TRP A 109 8.08 -9.45 -5.47
N ARG A 110 8.87 -8.39 -5.60
CA ARG A 110 9.86 -8.00 -4.60
C ARG A 110 9.19 -7.75 -3.24
N GLU A 111 8.11 -6.98 -3.21
CA GLU A 111 7.38 -6.72 -1.97
C GLU A 111 6.79 -8.00 -1.39
N LEU A 112 6.13 -8.84 -2.20
CA LEU A 112 5.59 -10.13 -1.76
C LEU A 112 6.66 -11.03 -1.14
N TYR A 113 7.83 -11.14 -1.78
CA TYR A 113 8.92 -11.98 -1.25
C TYR A 113 9.51 -11.42 0.04
N ALA A 114 9.67 -10.10 0.15
CA ALA A 114 10.15 -9.45 1.36
C ALA A 114 9.15 -9.66 2.52
N LEU A 115 7.87 -9.34 2.30
CA LEU A 115 6.83 -9.50 3.31
C LEU A 115 6.58 -10.98 3.66
N GLY A 116 6.69 -11.89 2.69
CA GLY A 116 6.61 -13.33 2.92
C GLY A 116 7.75 -13.85 3.81
N ARG A 117 8.97 -13.34 3.64
CA ARG A 117 10.09 -13.65 4.55
C ARG A 117 9.81 -13.12 5.96
N ILE A 118 9.33 -11.89 6.09
CA ILE A 118 9.01 -11.26 7.37
C ILE A 118 7.88 -12.00 8.08
N TYR A 119 6.84 -12.41 7.35
CA TYR A 119 5.73 -13.20 7.87
C TYR A 119 6.22 -14.50 8.51
N ARG A 120 7.10 -15.24 7.82
CA ARG A 120 7.71 -16.47 8.35
C ARG A 120 8.58 -16.25 9.59
N ALA A 121 9.17 -15.06 9.72
CA ALA A 121 9.96 -14.67 10.89
C ALA A 121 9.10 -14.19 12.08
N GLY A 122 7.77 -14.15 11.94
CA GLY A 122 6.85 -13.70 13.00
C GLY A 122 6.46 -12.23 12.93
N GLY A 123 6.84 -11.52 11.87
CA GLY A 123 6.52 -10.10 11.67
C GLY A 123 7.60 -9.14 12.17
N ILE A 124 7.43 -7.86 11.85
CA ILE A 124 8.24 -6.75 12.34
C ILE A 124 7.27 -5.70 12.89
N ASP A 125 7.58 -5.20 14.09
CA ASP A 125 6.80 -4.12 14.71
C ASP A 125 6.85 -2.84 13.86
N ARG A 126 5.72 -2.12 13.78
CA ARG A 126 5.54 -0.89 12.98
C ARG A 126 5.89 -1.02 11.49
N LEU A 127 5.73 -2.22 10.93
CA LEU A 127 5.70 -2.47 9.49
C LEU A 127 4.30 -2.91 9.08
N ALA A 128 3.79 -2.39 7.96
CA ALA A 128 2.56 -2.91 7.35
C ALA A 128 2.78 -4.32 6.76
N GLY A 129 2.78 -5.33 7.64
CA GLY A 129 3.10 -6.71 7.28
C GLY A 129 2.00 -7.41 6.46
N LEU A 130 2.37 -8.54 5.85
CA LEU A 130 1.47 -9.41 5.08
C LEU A 130 0.33 -9.95 5.95
N ARG A 131 -0.90 -9.84 5.45
CA ARG A 131 -2.11 -10.46 6.00
C ARG A 131 -2.63 -11.57 5.10
N GLY A 132 -2.46 -11.44 3.80
CA GLY A 132 -2.89 -12.43 2.83
C GLY A 132 -2.42 -12.11 1.41
N ILE A 133 -2.46 -13.12 0.55
CA ILE A 133 -2.34 -12.97 -0.90
C ILE A 133 -3.75 -13.12 -1.46
N ALA A 134 -4.24 -12.09 -2.14
CA ALA A 134 -5.53 -12.13 -2.80
C ALA A 134 -5.44 -13.01 -4.06
N THR A 135 -6.24 -14.07 -4.15
CA THR A 135 -6.17 -15.05 -5.24
C THR A 135 -7.53 -15.37 -5.87
N VAL A 136 -7.51 -15.80 -7.14
CA VAL A 136 -8.63 -16.47 -7.83
C VAL A 136 -8.27 -17.91 -8.20
N ASP A 137 -9.28 -18.78 -8.27
CA ASP A 137 -9.25 -20.11 -8.90
C ASP A 137 -8.30 -21.17 -8.29
N ALA A 138 -8.39 -22.40 -8.83
CA ALA A 138 -7.41 -23.47 -8.68
C ALA A 138 -6.81 -23.81 -10.07
N PRO A 139 -5.49 -23.62 -10.31
CA PRO A 139 -4.45 -23.22 -9.36
C PRO A 139 -4.54 -21.74 -8.93
N PRO A 140 -4.06 -21.40 -7.73
CA PRO A 140 -4.16 -20.04 -7.19
C PRO A 140 -3.44 -19.05 -8.10
N THR A 141 -4.21 -18.10 -8.62
CA THR A 141 -3.72 -17.00 -9.44
C THR A 141 -3.77 -15.72 -8.62
N VAL A 142 -2.62 -15.06 -8.49
CA VAL A 142 -2.43 -13.84 -7.70
C VAL A 142 -3.12 -12.67 -8.36
N VAL A 143 -3.92 -11.96 -7.57
CA VAL A 143 -4.56 -10.69 -7.91
C VAL A 143 -3.86 -9.52 -7.22
N GLY A 144 -3.37 -9.72 -6.00
CA GLY A 144 -2.70 -8.68 -5.22
C GLY A 144 -2.30 -9.12 -3.82
N LEU A 145 -1.82 -8.18 -3.01
CA LEU A 145 -1.44 -8.38 -1.61
C LEU A 145 -2.44 -7.68 -0.69
N LEU A 146 -2.68 -8.29 0.47
CA LEU A 146 -3.37 -7.69 1.59
C LEU A 146 -2.35 -7.47 2.71
N THR A 147 -2.16 -6.21 3.10
CA THR A 147 -1.26 -5.83 4.19
C THR A 147 -2.03 -5.20 5.34
N THR A 148 -1.34 -5.04 6.48
CA THR A 148 -1.91 -4.41 7.67
C THR A 148 -2.43 -3.01 7.35
N TRP A 149 -3.70 -2.75 7.67
CA TRP A 149 -4.26 -1.40 7.58
C TRP A 149 -3.74 -0.55 8.75
N VAL A 150 -3.18 0.61 8.43
CA VAL A 150 -2.79 1.64 9.41
C VAL A 150 -3.69 2.85 9.17
N ASP A 151 -4.48 3.23 10.18
CA ASP A 151 -5.31 4.45 10.12
C ASP A 151 -4.42 5.65 10.45
N GLY A 152 -3.67 6.10 9.45
CA GLY A 152 -2.64 7.11 9.61
C GLY A 152 -2.68 8.21 8.55
N THR A 153 -1.87 9.24 8.78
CA THR A 153 -1.58 10.30 7.82
C THR A 153 -0.17 10.09 7.28
N LYS A 154 0.07 10.30 5.98
CA LYS A 154 1.43 10.21 5.43
C LYS A 154 2.33 11.25 6.09
N LEU A 155 3.60 10.89 6.30
CA LEU A 155 4.58 11.79 6.88
C LEU A 155 4.76 13.06 6.02
N CYS A 156 4.63 12.98 4.70
CA CYS A 156 4.68 14.15 3.81
C CYS A 156 3.48 15.09 4.01
N ASP A 157 2.32 14.56 4.38
CA ASP A 157 1.06 15.30 4.56
C ASP A 157 0.84 15.77 6.00
N THR A 158 1.72 15.36 6.91
CA THR A 158 1.64 15.72 8.33
C THR A 158 2.02 17.19 8.54
N ASP A 159 1.33 17.86 9.46
CA ASP A 159 1.54 19.28 9.73
C ASP A 159 2.99 19.60 10.11
N LYS A 160 3.48 20.77 9.67
CA LYS A 160 4.86 21.20 9.94
C LYS A 160 5.16 21.28 11.43
N SER A 161 4.23 21.80 12.23
CA SER A 161 4.36 21.90 13.69
C SER A 161 4.50 20.53 14.34
N GLU A 162 3.71 19.54 13.91
CA GLU A 162 3.79 18.17 14.41
C GLU A 162 5.11 17.51 14.01
N ARG A 163 5.54 17.67 12.75
CA ARG A 163 6.86 17.19 12.30
C ARG A 163 7.98 17.81 13.11
N GLN A 164 7.90 19.09 13.47
CA GLN A 164 8.89 19.73 14.34
C GLN A 164 8.88 19.14 15.75
N ALA A 165 7.70 18.86 16.30
CA ALA A 165 7.54 18.33 17.65
C ALA A 165 7.97 16.86 17.78
N TYR A 166 7.66 16.01 16.79
CA TYR A 166 7.77 14.55 16.91
C TYR A 166 8.81 13.89 15.99
N SER A 167 9.49 14.64 15.12
CA SER A 167 10.38 13.99 14.14
C SER A 167 11.56 13.23 14.76
N GLU A 168 12.00 13.53 15.99
CA GLU A 168 13.01 12.68 16.66
C GLU A 168 12.42 11.31 17.00
N LYS A 169 11.25 11.29 17.67
CA LYS A 169 10.49 10.07 17.94
C LYS A 169 10.28 9.25 16.66
N TRP A 170 9.67 9.86 15.63
CA TRP A 170 9.35 9.16 14.40
C TRP A 170 10.58 8.69 13.64
N SER A 171 11.67 9.46 13.66
CA SER A 171 12.94 9.02 13.09
C SER A 171 13.49 7.79 13.80
N ASP A 172 13.45 7.76 15.13
CA ASP A 172 13.94 6.63 15.92
C ASP A 172 13.09 5.37 15.68
N GLU A 173 11.77 5.52 15.57
CA GLU A 173 10.84 4.43 15.25
C GLU A 173 11.10 3.86 13.84
N VAL A 174 11.22 4.72 12.83
CA VAL A 174 11.53 4.30 11.46
C VAL A 174 12.91 3.64 11.39
N LEU A 175 13.92 4.18 12.07
CA LEU A 175 15.26 3.57 12.14
C LEU A 175 15.25 2.22 12.86
N SER A 176 14.42 2.05 13.89
CA SER A 176 14.24 0.77 14.58
C SER A 176 13.59 -0.27 13.67
N THR A 177 12.52 0.09 12.97
CA THR A 177 11.88 -0.80 11.97
C THR A 177 12.86 -1.15 10.85
N LEU A 178 13.63 -0.16 10.36
CA LEU A 178 14.65 -0.36 9.33
C LEU A 178 15.76 -1.31 9.79
N GLN A 179 16.21 -1.22 11.04
CA GLN A 179 17.18 -2.15 11.62
C GLN A 179 16.66 -3.60 11.56
N ASN A 180 15.40 -3.83 11.93
CA ASN A 180 14.79 -5.16 11.89
C ASN A 180 14.66 -5.70 10.44
N LEU A 181 14.39 -4.83 9.47
CA LEU A 181 14.42 -5.18 8.05
C LEU A 181 15.83 -5.64 7.63
N HIS A 182 16.86 -4.85 8.01
CA HIS A 182 18.26 -5.14 7.69
C HIS A 182 18.74 -6.45 8.30
N GLU A 183 18.34 -6.75 9.54
CA GLU A 183 18.62 -8.02 10.23
C GLU A 183 17.95 -9.22 9.54
N SER A 184 16.79 -8.99 8.91
CA SER A 184 16.09 -9.98 8.08
C SER A 184 16.67 -10.11 6.66
N GLY A 185 17.77 -9.41 6.37
CA GLY A 185 18.42 -9.39 5.06
C GLY A 185 17.55 -8.72 3.99
N ILE A 186 16.76 -7.71 4.38
CA ILE A 186 15.86 -6.95 3.51
C ILE A 186 16.30 -5.49 3.49
N ILE A 187 16.55 -4.96 2.31
CA ILE A 187 16.67 -3.52 2.06
C ILE A 187 15.26 -2.94 1.88
N TRP A 188 14.98 -1.75 2.41
CA TRP A 188 13.67 -1.11 2.23
C TRP A 188 13.50 -0.68 0.77
N GLY A 189 14.51 -0.05 0.19
CA GLY A 189 14.67 0.27 -1.22
C GLY A 189 14.02 1.59 -1.64
N ASP A 190 12.95 2.04 -1.00
CA ASP A 190 12.35 3.36 -1.28
C ASP A 190 12.12 4.17 0.00
N VAL A 191 13.23 4.62 0.61
CA VAL A 191 13.20 5.54 1.75
C VAL A 191 12.58 6.87 1.33
N ASN A 192 11.31 7.05 1.67
CA ASN A 192 10.49 8.14 1.21
C ASN A 192 9.37 8.47 2.21
N ALA A 193 9.05 9.76 2.37
CA ALA A 193 8.01 10.25 3.27
C ALA A 193 6.59 9.78 2.88
N HIS A 194 6.38 9.40 1.62
CA HIS A 194 5.14 8.77 1.15
C HIS A 194 4.97 7.35 1.67
N ASN A 195 6.07 6.67 2.02
CA ASN A 195 6.10 5.29 2.49
C ASN A 195 6.15 5.19 4.02
N VAL A 196 5.90 6.30 4.71
CA VAL A 196 5.76 6.38 6.17
C VAL A 196 4.39 6.94 6.54
N LEU A 197 3.62 6.18 7.32
CA LEU A 197 2.38 6.67 7.93
C LEU A 197 2.61 6.99 9.41
N ILE A 198 2.01 8.08 9.88
CA ILE A 198 1.87 8.39 11.30
C ILE A 198 0.51 7.87 11.73
N ASP A 199 0.49 6.85 12.58
CA ASP A 199 -0.74 6.27 13.11
C ASP A 199 -1.49 7.30 13.96
N ARG A 200 -2.80 7.47 13.71
CA ARG A 200 -3.61 8.51 14.37
C ARG A 200 -3.84 8.28 15.87
N ARG A 201 -3.79 7.03 16.32
CA ARG A 201 -4.14 6.66 17.69
C ARG A 201 -2.92 6.67 18.61
N GLN A 202 -1.81 6.07 18.18
CA GLN A 202 -0.58 6.00 18.97
C GLN A 202 0.43 7.11 18.64
N ASN A 203 0.23 7.82 17.51
CA ASN A 203 1.18 8.80 16.99
C ASN A 203 2.56 8.18 16.70
N ASP A 204 2.58 6.92 16.29
CA ASP A 204 3.79 6.15 15.98
C ASP A 204 4.01 6.11 14.46
N ALA A 205 5.27 6.07 14.03
CA ALA A 205 5.63 6.00 12.61
C ALA A 205 5.72 4.55 12.10
N TRP A 206 5.05 4.27 10.99
CA TRP A 206 4.97 2.96 10.34
C TRP A 206 5.57 2.98 8.95
N ILE A 207 6.38 1.96 8.60
CA ILE A 207 6.79 1.70 7.21
C ILE A 207 5.68 0.91 6.52
N ILE A 208 5.27 1.35 5.32
CA ILE A 208 4.10 0.77 4.63
C ILE A 208 4.37 0.16 3.25
N ASP A 209 5.60 0.29 2.74
CA ASP A 209 5.95 -0.16 1.39
C ASP A 209 7.37 -0.72 1.33
N LEU A 210 7.56 -1.85 0.64
CA LEU A 210 8.85 -2.52 0.41
C LEU A 210 9.09 -2.86 -1.07
N ASP A 211 8.38 -2.21 -1.99
CA ASP A 211 8.47 -2.43 -3.43
C ASP A 211 9.87 -2.07 -4.00
N GLY A 212 10.61 -1.25 -3.25
CA GLY A 212 11.98 -0.83 -3.52
C GLY A 212 12.11 0.29 -4.55
N GLY A 213 10.98 0.78 -5.08
CA GLY A 213 10.90 1.71 -6.19
C GLY A 213 11.62 1.18 -7.44
N SER A 214 11.88 2.07 -8.39
CA SER A 214 12.62 1.73 -9.62
C SER A 214 14.15 1.72 -9.43
N ARG A 215 14.63 1.36 -8.24
CA ARG A 215 16.08 1.31 -7.96
C ARG A 215 16.73 0.12 -8.65
N PRO A 216 17.99 0.25 -9.12
CA PRO A 216 18.74 -0.88 -9.65
C PRO A 216 18.97 -1.99 -8.62
N ASP A 217 18.92 -3.25 -9.04
CA ASP A 217 19.06 -4.45 -8.19
C ASP A 217 20.29 -4.43 -7.26
N HIS A 218 21.42 -3.87 -7.70
CA HIS A 218 22.63 -3.80 -6.88
C HIS A 218 22.45 -2.93 -5.63
N GLN A 219 21.53 -1.95 -5.66
CA GLN A 219 21.19 -1.10 -4.51
C GLN A 219 20.19 -1.77 -3.58
N LEU A 220 19.54 -2.85 -4.03
CA LEU A 220 18.55 -3.61 -3.26
C LEU A 220 19.18 -4.85 -2.57
N GLN A 221 20.47 -5.11 -2.81
CA GLN A 221 21.19 -6.17 -2.10
C GLN A 221 21.48 -5.77 -0.65
N PRO A 222 21.38 -6.69 0.32
CA PRO A 222 21.56 -6.41 1.76
C PRO A 222 23.05 -6.28 2.16
N SER A 223 23.81 -5.48 1.41
CA SER A 223 25.20 -5.11 1.76
C SER A 223 25.22 -4.05 2.86
N GLU A 224 26.28 -4.04 3.68
CA GLU A 224 26.44 -3.00 4.72
C GLU A 224 26.44 -1.59 4.13
N ALA A 225 27.02 -1.40 2.93
CA ALA A 225 26.99 -0.10 2.24
C ALA A 225 25.57 0.36 1.90
N ASN A 226 24.69 -0.54 1.41
CA ASN A 226 23.30 -0.19 1.12
C ASN A 226 22.52 0.05 2.42
N LYS A 227 22.73 -0.76 3.46
CA LYS A 227 22.10 -0.56 4.78
C LYS A 227 22.46 0.81 5.37
N ASP A 228 23.73 1.19 5.33
CA ASP A 228 24.20 2.48 5.81
C ASP A 228 23.63 3.64 5.00
N ALA A 229 23.54 3.49 3.68
CA ALA A 229 22.90 4.47 2.80
C ALA A 229 21.43 4.69 3.16
N GLU A 230 20.67 3.64 3.51
CA GLU A 230 19.28 3.78 3.94
C GLU A 230 19.14 4.48 5.29
N ARG A 231 20.00 4.15 6.26
CA ARG A 231 20.01 4.84 7.56
C ARG A 231 20.25 6.33 7.38
N GLU A 232 21.19 6.70 6.52
CA GLU A 232 21.48 8.11 6.23
C GLU A 232 20.34 8.78 5.46
N ALA A 233 19.73 8.08 4.51
CA ALA A 233 18.55 8.58 3.80
C ALA A 233 17.39 8.88 4.76
N VAL A 234 17.13 8.03 5.76
CA VAL A 234 16.10 8.26 6.79
C VAL A 234 16.42 9.51 7.60
N ARG A 235 17.64 9.65 8.11
CA ARG A 235 18.05 10.84 8.87
C ARG A 235 17.90 12.11 8.06
N LYS A 236 18.34 12.10 6.80
CA LYS A 236 18.23 13.23 5.89
C LYS A 236 16.77 13.58 5.57
N MET A 237 15.93 12.58 5.34
CA MET A 237 14.49 12.75 5.11
C MET A 237 13.85 13.52 6.27
N PHE A 238 13.99 13.04 7.50
CA PHE A 238 13.43 13.71 8.69
C PHE A 238 14.02 15.10 8.93
N ALA A 239 15.35 15.27 8.79
CA ALA A 239 16.00 16.57 8.96
C ALA A 239 15.52 17.63 7.94
N THR A 240 15.16 17.19 6.73
CA THR A 240 14.62 18.04 5.66
C THR A 240 13.15 18.39 5.93
N LEU A 241 12.32 17.39 6.23
CA LEU A 241 10.88 17.56 6.41
C LEU A 241 10.52 18.50 7.57
N LYS A 242 11.33 18.54 8.66
CA LYS A 242 11.15 19.50 9.77
C LYS A 242 11.10 20.97 9.30
N ARG A 243 11.63 21.28 8.12
CA ARG A 243 11.79 22.66 7.61
C ARG A 243 10.75 23.06 6.58
N LEU A 244 10.12 22.09 5.92
CA LEU A 244 9.22 22.31 4.80
C LEU A 244 7.75 22.46 5.26
N SER A 245 6.94 23.16 4.47
CA SER A 245 5.48 23.07 4.57
C SER A 245 4.99 21.68 4.11
N PRO A 246 3.75 21.27 4.42
CA PRO A 246 3.18 20.03 3.87
C PRO A 246 3.18 20.04 2.34
N GLU A 247 2.75 21.15 1.72
CA GLU A 247 2.74 21.35 0.27
C GLU A 247 4.12 21.15 -0.37
N GLU A 248 5.19 21.69 0.23
CA GLU A 248 6.57 21.50 -0.25
C GLU A 248 7.07 20.06 -0.05
N SER A 249 6.56 19.38 0.97
CA SER A 249 7.00 18.04 1.37
C SER A 249 6.41 16.92 0.53
N GLN A 250 5.23 17.16 -0.04
CA GLN A 250 4.58 16.22 -0.96
C GLN A 250 5.45 15.92 -2.18
N TRP A 251 6.39 16.82 -2.53
CA TRP A 251 7.29 16.68 -3.66
C TRP A 251 8.61 15.93 -3.36
N LEU A 252 8.81 15.44 -2.14
CA LEU A 252 10.07 14.78 -1.74
C LEU A 252 10.13 13.25 -2.00
N GLY A 253 9.38 12.75 -2.99
CA GLY A 253 9.43 11.36 -3.48
C GLY A 253 9.71 11.28 -4.99
N PRO A 254 9.91 10.08 -5.58
CA PRO A 254 10.26 9.94 -7.00
C PRO A 254 9.12 10.33 -7.95
N PHE A 255 7.93 10.63 -7.45
CA PHE A 255 6.82 11.15 -8.22
C PHE A 255 6.13 12.27 -7.44
N GLY A 256 6.22 13.50 -7.93
CA GLY A 256 5.22 14.54 -7.64
C GLY A 256 3.86 14.12 -8.17
N PRO A 257 2.75 14.79 -7.82
CA PRO A 257 1.44 14.51 -8.39
C PRO A 257 1.54 14.38 -9.92
N ALA A 258 1.09 13.23 -10.42
CA ALA A 258 0.55 13.17 -11.76
C ALA A 258 -0.62 14.17 -11.79
N TYR A 259 -0.56 15.11 -12.73
CA TYR A 259 -1.70 15.94 -13.09
C TYR A 259 -2.92 15.08 -13.45
#